data_AF-A0A7U9XJY5-F1
#
_entry.id   AF-A0A7U9XJY5-F1
#
_cell.length_a   1.000
_cell.length_b   1.000
_cell.length_c   1.000
_cell.angle_alpha   90.00
_cell.angle_beta   90.00
_cell.angle_gamma   90.00
#
_symmetry.space_group_name_H-M   'P 1'
#
loop_
_entity.id
_entity.type
_entity.pdbx_description
1 polymer ?
#
loop_
_entity_poly.entity_id
_entity_poly.type
_entity_poly.pdbx_seq_one_letter_code
_entity_poly.pdbx_strand_id
1 'polypeptide(L)'
;MEKVAELDQRYDEIITTAKTEYEYEPPGEYFKDGYNLYKRMAEEKERYTLFLHDPRVEPDNNLAERCARKFKRKAAQVMCFRSQNGVDWFCDGLSIIQSIKATGKNIYESVKERFNAGLEV
;
A
#
# COMPACT_ATOMS: atom_id res chain seq x y z
N MET A 1 -25.23 -1.03 -7.18
CA MET A 1 -25.47 -0.34 -5.89
C MET A 1 -25.96 -1.33 -4.84
N GLU A 2 -26.96 -2.15 -5.15
CA GLU A 2 -27.46 -3.23 -4.25
C GLU A 2 -26.34 -4.16 -3.74
N LYS A 3 -25.43 -4.59 -4.61
CA LYS A 3 -24.32 -5.47 -4.20
C LYS A 3 -23.30 -4.82 -3.26
N VAL A 4 -23.08 -3.51 -3.39
CA VAL A 4 -22.16 -2.76 -2.51
C VAL A 4 -22.76 -2.69 -1.10
N ALA A 5 -24.05 -2.33 -1.01
CA ALA A 5 -24.77 -2.30 0.25
C ALA A 5 -24.81 -3.68 0.95
N GLU A 6 -25.00 -4.76 0.19
CA GLU A 6 -24.93 -6.13 0.72
C GLU A 6 -23.54 -6.45 1.32
N LEU A 7 -22.47 -6.05 0.65
CA LEU A 7 -21.10 -6.27 1.13
C LEU A 7 -20.77 -5.42 2.35
N ASP A 8 -21.24 -4.17 2.41
CA ASP A 8 -21.08 -3.31 3.59
C ASP A 8 -21.83 -3.85 4.80
N GLN A 9 -23.05 -4.35 4.60
CA GLN A 9 -23.81 -4.99 5.66
C GLN A 9 -23.09 -6.23 6.17
N ARG A 10 -22.58 -7.07 5.25
CA ARG A 10 -21.82 -8.27 5.62
C ARG A 10 -20.54 -7.92 6.37
N TYR A 11 -19.88 -6.82 6.03
CA TYR A 11 -18.74 -6.31 6.79
C TYR A 11 -19.14 -5.97 8.23
N ASP A 12 -20.24 -5.24 8.42
CA ASP A 12 -20.73 -4.86 9.75
C ASP A 12 -21.12 -6.08 10.60
N GLU A 13 -21.73 -7.09 9.98
CA GLU A 13 -22.07 -8.36 10.64
C GLU A 13 -20.81 -9.09 11.14
N ILE A 14 -19.75 -9.14 10.34
CA ILE A 14 -18.47 -9.75 10.71
C ILE A 14 -17.81 -8.99 11.87
N ILE A 15 -17.77 -7.66 11.79
CA ILE A 15 -17.21 -6.82 12.85
C ILE A 15 -18.00 -6.95 14.15
N THR A 16 -19.34 -7.02 14.07
CA THR A 16 -20.22 -7.23 15.23
C THR A 16 -20.01 -8.60 15.85
N THR A 17 -19.83 -9.62 15.03
CA THR A 17 -19.52 -10.99 15.50
C THR A 17 -18.20 -11.00 16.26
N ALA A 18 -17.13 -10.47 15.65
CA ALA A 18 -15.82 -10.36 16.30
C ALA A 18 -15.88 -9.57 17.62
N LYS A 19 -16.65 -8.48 17.66
CA LYS A 19 -16.88 -7.72 18.89
C LYS A 19 -17.48 -8.58 19.99
N THR A 20 -18.55 -9.31 19.67
CA THR A 20 -19.26 -10.16 20.62
C THR A 20 -18.37 -11.29 21.15
N GLU A 21 -17.60 -11.92 20.27
CA GLU A 21 -16.64 -12.97 20.63
C GLU A 21 -15.54 -12.44 21.56
N TYR A 22 -14.95 -11.27 21.25
CA TYR A 22 -13.91 -10.67 22.10
C TYR A 22 -14.44 -10.04 23.40
N GLU A 23 -15.73 -9.71 23.48
CA GLU A 23 -16.38 -9.32 24.74
C GLU A 23 -16.64 -10.53 25.63
N TYR A 24 -17.00 -11.68 25.04
CA TYR A 24 -17.20 -12.93 25.77
C TYR A 24 -15.87 -13.57 26.23
N GLU A 25 -14.89 -13.62 25.33
CA GLU A 25 -13.55 -14.14 25.59
C GLU A 25 -12.51 -13.07 25.26
N PRO A 26 -12.11 -12.26 26.26
CA PRO A 26 -11.12 -11.20 26.06
C PRO A 26 -9.77 -11.74 25.57
N PRO A 27 -9.04 -10.97 24.74
CA PRO A 27 -7.76 -11.40 24.21
C PRO A 27 -6.74 -11.63 25.34
N GLY A 28 -6.21 -12.85 25.39
CA GLY A 28 -5.09 -13.19 26.28
C GLY A 28 -3.81 -12.45 25.92
N GLU A 29 -2.79 -12.55 26.78
CA GLU A 29 -1.51 -11.86 26.60
C GLU A 29 -0.78 -12.24 25.30
N TYR A 30 -0.93 -13.50 24.89
CA TYR A 30 -0.15 -14.10 23.81
C TYR A 30 -0.79 -14.00 22.41
N PHE A 31 -2.07 -13.61 22.30
CA PHE A 31 -2.81 -13.64 21.02
C PHE A 31 -3.65 -12.37 20.78
N LYS A 32 -3.01 -11.20 20.86
CA LYS A 32 -3.68 -9.89 20.69
C LYS A 32 -3.84 -9.43 19.25
N ASP A 33 -3.15 -10.07 18.30
CA ASP A 33 -3.10 -9.60 16.92
C ASP A 33 -4.47 -9.60 16.25
N GLY A 34 -5.28 -10.64 16.47
CA GLY A 34 -6.64 -10.72 15.96
C GLY A 34 -7.53 -9.61 16.52
N TYR A 35 -7.45 -9.37 17.84
CA TYR A 35 -8.20 -8.31 18.50
C TYR A 35 -7.78 -6.92 18.01
N ASN A 36 -6.48 -6.69 17.85
CA ASN A 36 -5.95 -5.42 17.33
C ASN A 36 -6.33 -5.22 15.86
N LEU A 37 -6.39 -6.29 15.05
CA LEU A 37 -6.88 -6.23 13.69
C LEU A 37 -8.37 -5.84 13.66
N TYR A 38 -9.21 -6.54 14.42
CA TYR A 38 -10.63 -6.23 14.56
C TYR A 38 -10.84 -4.77 14.95
N LYS A 39 -10.15 -4.26 15.99
CA LYS A 39 -10.31 -2.87 16.44
C LYS A 39 -9.98 -1.87 15.34
N ARG A 40 -8.87 -2.07 14.61
CA ARG A 40 -8.48 -1.20 13.49
C ARG A 40 -9.52 -1.22 12.37
N MET A 41 -10.03 -2.41 12.04
CA MET A 41 -11.05 -2.58 11.01
C MET A 41 -12.40 -1.97 11.40
N ALA A 42 -12.76 -2.04 12.68
CA ALA A 42 -13.97 -1.42 13.21
C ALA A 42 -13.86 0.12 13.22
N GLU A 43 -12.71 0.66 13.59
CA GLU A 43 -12.45 2.10 13.64
C GLU A 43 -12.36 2.73 12.24
N GLU A 44 -11.71 2.04 11.30
CA GLU A 44 -11.42 2.58 9.96
C GLU A 44 -12.23 1.89 8.83
N LYS A 45 -13.49 1.51 9.06
CA LYS A 45 -14.34 0.82 8.07
C LYS A 45 -14.25 1.43 6.67
N GLU A 46 -14.44 2.74 6.56
CA GLU A 46 -14.47 3.46 5.28
C GLU A 46 -13.19 3.26 4.46
N ARG A 47 -12.04 3.11 5.11
CA ARG A 47 -10.76 2.87 4.42
C ARG A 47 -10.67 1.46 3.89
N TYR A 48 -11.15 0.48 4.65
CA TYR A 48 -11.14 -0.92 4.26
C TYR A 48 -12.19 -1.25 3.19
N THR A 49 -13.30 -0.50 3.13
CA THR A 49 -14.36 -0.68 2.12
C THR A 49 -14.27 0.32 0.96
N LEU A 50 -13.28 1.21 0.93
CA LEU A 50 -13.18 2.29 -0.06
C LEU A 50 -13.26 1.80 -1.51
N PHE A 51 -12.63 0.66 -1.82
CA PHE A 51 -12.63 0.06 -3.16
C PHE A 51 -14.02 -0.39 -3.63
N LEU A 52 -14.97 -0.59 -2.72
CA LEU A 52 -16.37 -0.89 -3.05
C LEU A 52 -17.11 0.34 -3.56
N HIS A 53 -16.70 1.53 -3.11
CA HIS A 53 -17.37 2.80 -3.40
C HIS A 53 -16.66 3.61 -4.49
N ASP A 54 -15.34 3.50 -4.59
CA ASP A 54 -14.52 4.20 -5.58
C ASP A 54 -13.82 3.21 -6.53
N PRO A 55 -14.30 3.07 -7.78
CA PRO A 55 -13.68 2.19 -8.77
C PRO A 55 -12.23 2.54 -9.14
N ARG A 56 -11.75 3.74 -8.78
CA ARG A 56 -10.36 4.14 -9.00
C ARG A 56 -9.40 3.50 -8.01
N VAL A 57 -9.92 2.99 -6.89
CA VAL A 57 -9.15 2.32 -5.86
C VAL A 57 -9.19 0.82 -6.13
N GLU A 58 -8.04 0.23 -6.39
CA GLU A 58 -7.93 -1.21 -6.58
C GLU A 58 -8.30 -1.94 -5.27
N PRO A 59 -8.96 -3.10 -5.33
CA PRO A 59 -9.33 -3.90 -4.15
C PRO A 59 -8.12 -4.52 -3.46
N ASP A 60 -6.95 -4.48 -4.09
CA ASP A 60 -5.72 -5.01 -3.57
C ASP A 60 -4.67 -3.91 -3.41
N ASN A 61 -3.75 -4.10 -2.45
CA ASN A 61 -2.62 -3.21 -2.25
C ASN A 61 -1.35 -3.74 -2.95
N ASN A 62 -1.51 -4.59 -3.98
CA ASN A 62 -0.41 -5.34 -4.57
C ASN A 62 0.63 -4.41 -5.19
N LEU A 63 0.21 -3.28 -5.76
CA LEU A 63 1.11 -2.32 -6.39
C LEU A 63 2.02 -1.64 -5.38
N ALA A 64 1.46 -1.13 -4.27
CA ALA A 64 2.25 -0.45 -3.24
C ALA A 64 3.24 -1.42 -2.59
N GLU A 65 2.80 -2.64 -2.25
CA GLU A 65 3.68 -3.67 -1.69
C GLU A 65 4.79 -4.08 -2.66
N ARG A 66 4.47 -4.24 -3.96
CA ARG A 66 5.48 -4.56 -4.99
C ARG A 66 6.52 -3.46 -5.10
N CYS A 67 6.12 -2.19 -4.99
CA CYS A 67 7.05 -1.05 -4.98
C CYS A 67 7.91 -1.05 -3.72
N ALA A 68 7.32 -1.20 -2.53
CA ALA A 68 8.05 -1.26 -1.25
C ALA A 68 9.04 -2.44 -1.21
N ARG A 69 8.69 -3.59 -1.81
CA ARG A 69 9.59 -4.75 -1.95
C ARG A 69 10.85 -4.45 -2.76
N LYS A 70 10.81 -3.53 -3.73
CA LYS A 70 12.02 -3.10 -4.46
C LYS A 70 12.97 -2.35 -3.53
N PHE A 71 12.43 -1.44 -2.73
CA PHE A 71 13.19 -0.73 -1.71
C PHE A 71 13.80 -1.68 -0.68
N LYS A 72 12.97 -2.54 -0.05
CA LYS A 72 13.42 -3.50 0.96
C LYS A 72 14.53 -4.42 0.45
N ARG A 73 14.42 -4.91 -0.79
CA ARG A 73 15.47 -5.72 -1.42
C ARG A 73 16.77 -4.95 -1.63
N LYS A 74 16.68 -3.68 -2.08
CA LYS A 74 17.89 -2.86 -2.24
C LYS A 74 18.54 -2.58 -0.89
N ALA A 75 17.76 -2.21 0.13
CA ALA A 75 18.24 -1.97 1.48
C ALA A 75 19.00 -3.19 2.03
N ALA A 76 18.47 -4.40 1.83
CA ALA A 76 19.16 -5.64 2.21
C ALA A 76 20.47 -5.86 1.42
N GLN A 77 20.47 -5.58 0.10
CA GLN A 77 21.67 -5.73 -0.73
C GLN A 77 22.79 -4.76 -0.35
N VAL A 78 22.44 -3.52 -0.01
CA VAL A 78 23.42 -2.49 0.37
C VAL A 78 23.77 -2.54 1.87
N MET A 79 23.16 -3.45 2.63
CA MET A 79 23.21 -3.60 4.10
C MET A 79 22.63 -2.40 4.87
N CYS A 80 23.03 -1.18 4.53
CA CYS A 80 22.44 0.07 5.01
C CYS A 80 22.70 1.22 4.03
N PHE A 81 21.78 2.18 3.97
CA PHE A 81 22.07 3.47 3.33
C PHE A 81 22.96 4.29 4.27
N ARG A 82 23.93 5.04 3.70
CA ARG A 82 24.90 5.83 4.49
C ARG A 82 24.32 7.12 5.08
N SER A 83 23.13 7.54 4.63
CA SER A 83 22.42 8.73 5.10
C SER A 83 20.94 8.66 4.70
N GLN A 84 20.11 9.47 5.36
CA GLN A 84 18.70 9.64 4.99
C GLN A 84 18.57 10.20 3.56
N ASN A 85 19.40 11.19 3.18
CA ASN A 85 19.41 11.72 1.81
C ASN A 85 19.65 10.63 0.76
N GLY A 86 20.48 9.63 1.06
CA GLY A 86 20.71 8.49 0.15
C GLY A 86 19.48 7.58 -0.01
N VAL A 87 18.66 7.46 1.03
CA VAL A 87 17.35 6.78 0.97
C VAL A 87 16.40 7.57 0.08
N ASP A 88 16.32 8.88 0.31
CA ASP A 88 15.39 9.77 -0.39
C ASP A 88 15.70 9.81 -1.89
N TRP A 89 16.96 10.04 -2.28
CA TRP A 89 17.38 10.02 -3.69
C TRP A 89 17.12 8.68 -4.38
N PHE A 90 17.26 7.57 -3.65
CA PHE A 90 16.98 6.25 -4.19
C PHE A 90 15.47 6.05 -4.42
N CYS A 91 14.64 6.47 -3.47
CA CYS A 91 13.19 6.45 -3.60
C CYS A 91 12.70 7.36 -4.74
N ASP A 92 13.28 8.55 -4.89
CA ASP A 92 12.98 9.48 -5.99
C ASP A 92 13.31 8.85 -7.35
N GLY A 93 14.51 8.27 -7.48
CA GLY A 93 14.90 7.56 -8.70
C GLY A 93 13.99 6.38 -9.03
N LEU A 94 13.61 5.60 -8.01
CA LEU A 94 12.62 4.53 -8.15
C LEU A 94 11.26 5.07 -8.63
N SER A 95 10.79 6.17 -8.05
CA SER A 95 9.53 6.81 -8.41
C SER A 95 9.52 7.21 -9.89
N ILE A 96 10.57 7.92 -10.35
CA ILE A 96 10.72 8.33 -11.76
C ILE A 96 10.66 7.12 -12.70
N ILE A 97 11.42 6.06 -12.40
CA ILE A 97 11.44 4.85 -13.24
C ILE A 97 10.07 4.18 -13.29
N GLN A 98 9.36 4.14 -12.17
CA GLN A 98 8.03 3.52 -12.08
C GLN A 98 6.98 4.33 -12.82
N SER A 99 7.02 5.66 -12.76
CA SER A 99 6.13 6.54 -13.53
C SER A 99 6.35 6.40 -15.04
N ILE A 100 7.61 6.31 -15.50
CA ILE A 100 7.91 6.09 -16.92
C ILE A 100 7.34 4.73 -17.39
N LYS A 101 7.55 3.68 -16.59
CA LYS A 101 6.99 2.34 -16.87
C LYS A 101 5.46 2.35 -16.93
N ALA A 102 4.82 3.04 -16.00
CA ALA A 102 3.35 3.17 -15.97
C ALA A 102 2.80 3.89 -17.21
N THR A 103 3.57 4.81 -17.79
CA THR A 103 3.17 5.53 -19.02
C THR A 103 3.39 4.69 -20.30
N GLY A 104 4.01 3.50 -20.19
CA GLY A 104 4.31 2.65 -21.34
C GLY A 104 5.43 3.16 -22.25
N LYS A 105 6.17 4.18 -21.81
CA LYS A 105 7.27 4.78 -22.58
C LYS A 105 8.54 3.95 -22.46
N ASN A 106 9.41 4.04 -23.46
CA ASN A 106 10.74 3.46 -23.39
C ASN A 106 11.53 4.15 -22.28
N ILE A 107 12.04 3.35 -21.32
CA ILE A 107 12.76 3.85 -20.15
C ILE A 107 14.05 4.55 -20.56
N TYR A 108 14.80 3.94 -21.48
CA TYR A 108 16.09 4.48 -21.90
C TYR A 108 15.92 5.83 -22.58
N GLU A 109 14.97 5.95 -23.52
CA GLU A 109 14.69 7.22 -24.21
C GLU A 109 14.19 8.29 -23.25
N SER A 110 13.24 7.94 -22.37
CA SER A 110 12.66 8.88 -21.40
C SER A 110 13.67 9.40 -20.37
N VAL A 111 14.67 8.59 -20.03
CA VAL A 111 15.78 8.97 -19.17
C VAL A 111 16.76 9.82 -19.96
N LYS A 112 17.17 9.38 -21.16
CA LYS A 112 18.08 10.12 -22.04
C LYS A 112 17.58 11.54 -22.31
N GLU A 113 16.30 11.72 -22.65
CA GLU A 113 15.69 13.03 -22.87
C GLU A 113 15.83 13.94 -21.64
N ARG A 114 15.53 13.45 -20.44
CA ARG A 114 15.60 14.24 -19.21
C ARG A 114 17.01 14.67 -18.84
N PHE A 115 18.01 13.82 -19.08
CA PHE A 115 19.40 14.13 -18.79
C PHE A 115 20.06 14.98 -19.89
N ASN A 116 19.56 14.91 -21.12
CA ASN A 116 20.09 15.69 -22.25
C ASN A 116 19.32 16.99 -22.53
N ALA A 117 18.16 17.23 -21.90
CA ALA A 117 17.34 18.43 -22.11
C ALA A 117 18.02 19.76 -21.73
N GLY A 118 19.20 19.74 -21.10
CA GLY A 118 20.02 20.93 -20.82
C GLY A 118 21.33 21.01 -21.61
N LEU A 119 21.56 20.08 -22.53
CA LEU A 119 22.68 20.12 -23.47
C LEU A 119 22.13 20.56 -24.83
N GLU A 120 22.02 21.87 -25.03
CA GLU A 120 22.00 22.41 -26.39
C GLU A 120 23.30 21.95 -27.06
N VAL A 121 23.17 21.11 -28.09
CA VAL A 121 24.24 20.87 -29.07
C VAL A 121 24.00 21.80 -30.24
#